data_AF-A0A662Y570-F1
#
_entry.id   AF-A0A662Y570-F1
#
_cell.length_a   1.000
_cell.length_b   1.000
_cell.length_c   1.000
_cell.angle_alpha   90.00
_cell.angle_beta   90.00
_cell.angle_gamma   90.00
#
_symmetry.space_group_name_H-M   'P 1'
#
loop_
_entity.id
_entity.type
_entity.pdbx_description
1 polymer ?
#
loop_
_entity_poly.entity_id
_entity_poly.type
_entity_poly.pdbx_seq_one_letter_code
_entity_poly.pdbx_strand_id
1 'polypeptide(L)'
;MATEMRVLLSAKEYVLVILTLTLVPIVLVELFGVSQMRAAIPEFQTDPNMPQLEDWLVGILFAFLIIGVRFALTAVFKPLGRMVLSPTKRNKEDRVERFATVLFKFTFFAAITVAGFFVMRDEKWFPAVLGGKGEIREAYLTLHDAPSFALKYYFLVQLGYHFHSLLFMVFFSPIR
;
A
#
# COMPACT_ATOMS: atom_id res chain seq x y z
N MET A 1 25.00 -42.92 4.67
CA MET A 1 23.68 -42.82 5.35
C MET A 1 23.31 -41.34 5.30
N ALA A 2 22.43 -40.94 4.39
CA ALA A 2 22.09 -39.53 4.18
C ALA A 2 21.04 -39.12 5.22
N THR A 3 21.39 -38.20 6.10
CA THR A 3 20.47 -37.63 7.09
C THR A 3 19.43 -36.79 6.35
N GLU A 4 18.19 -37.30 6.20
CA GLU A 4 17.07 -36.47 5.78
C GLU A 4 16.87 -35.34 6.80
N MET A 5 17.26 -34.11 6.47
CA MET A 5 16.77 -32.93 7.17
C MET A 5 15.29 -32.77 6.84
N ARG A 6 14.42 -33.31 7.69
CA ARG A 6 13.01 -32.94 7.68
C ARG A 6 12.90 -31.53 8.24
N VAL A 7 12.76 -30.55 7.34
CA VAL A 7 12.42 -29.17 7.72
C VAL A 7 11.00 -29.21 8.26
N LEU A 8 10.87 -29.32 9.59
CA LEU A 8 9.60 -29.23 10.30
C LEU A 8 9.22 -27.75 10.38
N LEU A 9 8.46 -27.28 9.40
CA LEU A 9 7.87 -25.95 9.45
C LEU A 9 6.77 -25.91 10.52
N SER A 10 6.68 -24.79 11.24
CA SER A 10 5.56 -24.49 12.12
C SER A 10 4.29 -24.20 11.32
N ALA A 11 3.12 -24.28 11.96
CA ALA A 11 1.84 -23.97 11.31
C ALA A 11 1.81 -22.56 10.69
N LYS A 12 2.47 -21.57 11.32
CA LYS A 12 2.59 -20.21 10.78
C LYS A 12 3.41 -20.17 9.48
N GLU A 13 4.50 -20.93 9.43
CA GLU A 13 5.38 -20.99 8.26
C GLU A 13 4.69 -21.71 7.10
N TYR A 14 3.95 -22.78 7.36
CA TYR A 14 3.11 -23.41 6.34
C TYR A 14 2.08 -22.45 5.76
N VAL A 15 1.38 -21.69 6.61
CA VAL A 15 0.43 -20.66 6.15
C VAL A 15 1.13 -19.61 5.28
N LEU A 16 2.31 -19.14 5.69
CA LEU A 16 3.10 -18.17 4.92
C LEU A 16 3.50 -18.73 3.54
N VAL A 17 3.97 -19.98 3.50
CA VAL A 17 4.33 -20.65 2.24
C VAL A 17 3.12 -20.78 1.33
N ILE A 18 1.98 -21.24 1.84
CA ILE A 18 0.74 -21.39 1.05
C ILE A 18 0.28 -20.03 0.51
N LEU A 19 0.26 -19.00 1.36
CA LEU A 19 -0.09 -17.64 0.95
C LEU A 19 0.86 -17.14 -0.14
N THR A 20 2.16 -17.38 -0.01
CA THR A 20 3.16 -16.97 -1.01
C THR A 20 2.94 -17.69 -2.33
N LEU A 21 2.77 -19.02 -2.29
CA LEU A 21 2.52 -19.84 -3.49
C LEU A 21 1.21 -19.48 -4.20
N THR A 22 0.25 -18.90 -3.49
CA THR A 22 -1.03 -18.46 -4.07
C THR A 22 -0.94 -17.02 -4.57
N LEU A 23 -0.34 -16.11 -3.81
CA LEU A 23 -0.28 -14.68 -4.15
C LEU A 23 0.69 -14.39 -5.31
N VAL A 24 1.81 -15.10 -5.41
CA VAL A 24 2.79 -14.86 -6.49
C VAL A 24 2.17 -15.09 -7.88
N PRO A 25 1.50 -16.23 -8.17
CA PRO A 25 0.82 -16.42 -9.45
C PRO A 25 -0.26 -15.37 -9.71
N ILE A 26 -1.04 -14.98 -8.70
CA ILE A 26 -2.08 -13.95 -8.85
C ILE A 26 -1.44 -12.62 -9.28
N VAL A 27 -0.38 -12.19 -8.61
CA VAL A 27 0.34 -10.96 -8.97
C VAL A 27 0.93 -11.05 -10.38
N LEU A 28 1.47 -12.21 -10.78
CA LEU A 28 1.99 -12.41 -12.14
C LEU A 28 0.89 -12.32 -13.21
N VAL A 29 -0.30 -12.86 -12.94
CA VAL A 29 -1.46 -12.75 -13.84
C VAL A 29 -1.92 -11.29 -13.97
N GLU A 30 -2.01 -10.55 -12.86
CA GLU A 30 -2.37 -9.13 -12.87
C GLU A 30 -1.34 -8.29 -13.65
N LEU A 31 -0.04 -8.53 -13.42
CA LEU A 31 1.02 -7.84 -14.16
C LEU A 31 0.99 -8.16 -15.65
N PHE A 32 0.66 -9.40 -16.02
CA PHE A 32 0.46 -9.78 -17.40
C PHE A 32 -0.75 -9.06 -18.02
N GLY A 33 -1.87 -8.99 -17.31
CA GLY A 33 -3.06 -8.24 -17.75
C GLY A 33 -2.78 -6.74 -17.95
N VAL A 34 -2.05 -6.12 -17.03
CA VAL A 34 -1.59 -4.73 -17.17
C VAL A 34 -0.69 -4.56 -18.39
N SER A 35 0.25 -5.49 -18.63
CA SER A 35 1.12 -5.46 -19.81
C SER A 35 0.32 -5.55 -21.11
N GLN A 36 -0.67 -6.44 -21.18
CA GLN A 36 -1.56 -6.54 -22.34
C GLN A 36 -2.38 -5.28 -22.57
N MET A 37 -2.95 -4.70 -21.50
CA MET A 37 -3.71 -3.44 -21.59
C MET A 37 -2.84 -2.30 -22.15
N ARG A 38 -1.61 -2.16 -21.66
CA ARG A 38 -0.65 -1.15 -22.15
C ARG A 38 -0.24 -1.38 -23.61
N ALA A 39 -0.20 -2.63 -24.06
CA ALA A 39 0.11 -2.95 -25.46
C ALA A 39 -1.09 -2.69 -26.39
N ALA A 40 -2.32 -2.85 -25.89
CA ALA A 40 -3.55 -2.65 -26.65
C ALA A 40 -3.97 -1.18 -26.78
N ILE A 41 -3.57 -0.33 -25.85
CA ILE A 41 -3.94 1.09 -25.77
C ILE A 41 -2.74 1.94 -26.24
N PRO A 42 -2.79 2.52 -27.47
CA PRO A 42 -1.66 3.24 -28.04
C PRO A 42 -1.19 4.44 -27.22
N GLU A 43 -2.10 5.05 -26.44
CA GLU A 43 -1.83 6.23 -25.63
C GLU A 43 -0.73 5.99 -24.58
N PHE A 44 -0.55 4.75 -24.10
CA PHE A 44 0.57 4.43 -23.21
C PHE A 44 1.96 4.58 -23.86
N GLN A 45 2.03 4.56 -25.20
CA GLN A 45 3.27 4.73 -25.95
C GLN A 45 3.45 6.17 -26.47
N THR A 46 2.35 6.89 -26.69
CA THR A 46 2.37 8.21 -27.34
C THR A 46 2.23 9.37 -26.35
N ASP A 47 1.52 9.20 -25.24
CA ASP A 47 1.32 10.25 -24.23
C ASP A 47 2.30 10.08 -23.05
N PRO A 48 3.24 11.02 -22.85
CA PRO A 48 4.16 10.95 -21.72
C PRO A 48 3.49 11.11 -20.35
N ASN A 49 2.25 11.62 -20.29
CA ASN A 49 1.51 11.79 -19.04
C ASN A 49 0.83 10.50 -18.58
N MET A 50 0.69 9.52 -19.46
CA MET A 50 0.22 8.19 -19.06
C MET A 50 1.16 7.60 -18.01
N PRO A 51 0.65 6.81 -17.05
CA PRO A 51 1.51 6.12 -16.11
C PRO A 51 2.54 5.26 -16.84
N GLN A 52 3.81 5.40 -16.53
CA GLN A 52 4.93 4.67 -17.13
C GLN A 52 5.56 3.70 -16.12
N LEU A 53 6.29 2.70 -16.62
CA LEU A 53 6.98 1.75 -15.73
C LEU A 53 8.04 2.44 -14.84
N GLU A 54 8.63 3.54 -15.32
CA GLU A 54 9.55 4.36 -14.52
C GLU A 54 8.88 5.04 -13.31
N ASP A 55 7.55 5.23 -13.33
CA ASP A 55 6.82 5.78 -12.17
C ASP A 55 6.90 4.85 -10.95
N TRP A 56 7.30 3.58 -11.12
CA TRP A 56 7.60 2.68 -10.01
C TRP A 56 8.70 3.22 -9.10
N LEU A 57 9.69 3.92 -9.67
CA LEU A 57 10.74 4.57 -8.89
C LEU A 57 10.18 5.68 -8.00
N VAL A 58 9.15 6.39 -8.46
CA VAL A 58 8.43 7.38 -7.67
C VAL A 58 7.67 6.71 -6.52
N GLY A 59 7.03 5.57 -6.78
CA GLY A 59 6.43 4.73 -5.73
C GLY A 59 7.46 4.28 -4.68
N ILE A 60 8.62 3.80 -5.10
CA ILE A 60 9.73 3.42 -4.20
C ILE A 60 10.21 4.62 -3.38
N LEU A 61 10.35 5.80 -4.00
CA LEU A 61 10.69 7.03 -3.28
C LEU A 61 9.67 7.33 -2.18
N PHE A 62 8.36 7.26 -2.48
CA PHE A 62 7.32 7.42 -1.47
C PHE A 62 7.39 6.36 -0.37
N ALA A 63 7.79 5.12 -0.68
CA ALA A 63 8.00 4.10 0.33
C ALA A 63 9.04 4.54 1.38
N PHE A 64 10.20 5.04 0.95
CA PHE A 64 11.22 5.56 1.86
C PHE A 64 10.76 6.77 2.66
N LEU A 65 10.02 7.69 2.04
CA LEU A 65 9.42 8.82 2.74
C LEU A 65 8.45 8.34 3.83
N ILE A 66 7.58 7.37 3.52
CA ILE A 66 6.62 6.79 4.47
C ILE A 66 7.35 6.06 5.59
N ILE A 67 8.45 5.34 5.30
CA ILE A 67 9.32 4.74 6.33
C ILE A 67 9.81 5.82 7.31
N GLY A 68 10.35 6.93 6.79
CA GLY A 68 10.83 8.04 7.61
C GLY A 68 9.72 8.67 8.47
N VAL A 69 8.57 8.96 7.85
CA VAL A 69 7.38 9.48 8.54
C VAL A 69 6.91 8.53 9.64
N ARG A 70 6.92 7.21 9.37
CA ARG A 70 6.54 6.20 10.36
C ARG A 70 7.47 6.24 11.58
N PHE A 71 8.78 6.28 11.39
CA PHE A 71 9.71 6.37 12.52
C PHE A 71 9.49 7.64 13.34
N ALA A 72 9.33 8.79 12.68
CA ALA A 72 9.05 10.06 13.35
C ALA A 72 7.72 10.02 14.13
N LEU A 73 6.62 9.65 13.48
CA LEU A 73 5.29 9.65 14.09
C LEU A 73 5.16 8.61 15.20
N THR A 74 5.73 7.41 15.03
CA THR A 74 5.70 6.41 16.10
C THR A 74 6.45 6.88 17.35
N ALA A 75 7.60 7.55 17.20
CA ALA A 75 8.29 8.16 18.33
C ALA A 75 7.43 9.21 19.06
N VAL A 76 6.71 10.05 18.30
CA VAL A 76 5.77 11.06 18.84
C VAL A 76 4.54 10.42 19.49
N PHE A 77 4.07 9.27 19.00
CA PHE A 77 2.89 8.58 19.49
C PHE A 77 3.14 7.67 20.71
N LYS A 78 4.39 7.24 20.95
CA LYS A 78 4.74 6.43 22.12
C LYS A 78 4.29 7.07 23.46
N PRO A 79 4.54 8.38 23.72
CA PRO A 79 4.03 9.06 24.92
C PRO A 79 2.51 8.95 25.09
N LEU A 80 1.74 9.13 24.01
CA LEU A 80 0.28 8.97 24.05
C LEU A 80 -0.12 7.54 24.44
N GLY A 81 0.59 6.54 23.91
CA GLY A 81 0.38 5.15 24.31
C GLY A 81 0.60 4.93 25.81
N ARG A 82 1.60 5.57 26.41
CA ARG A 82 1.86 5.47 27.85
C ARG A 82 0.80 6.16 28.71
N MET A 83 0.10 7.16 28.16
CA MET A 83 -1.00 7.84 28.84
C MET A 83 -2.33 7.08 28.74
N VAL A 84 -2.63 6.54 27.55
CA VAL A 84 -3.95 5.94 27.22
C VAL A 84 -4.03 4.46 27.60
N LEU A 85 -2.93 3.71 27.48
CA LEU A 85 -2.95 2.28 27.78
C LEU A 85 -3.14 2.02 29.29
N SER A 86 -3.85 0.93 29.60
CA SER A 86 -4.01 0.47 30.99
C SER A 86 -2.65 0.25 31.67
N PRO A 87 -2.54 0.38 33.00
CA PRO A 87 -1.28 0.19 33.74
C PRO A 87 -0.55 -1.11 33.38
N THR A 88 -1.31 -2.21 33.21
CA THR A 88 -0.80 -3.53 32.82
C THR A 88 -0.18 -3.60 31.43
N LYS A 89 -0.57 -2.68 30.53
CA LYS A 89 -0.13 -2.61 29.13
C LYS A 89 0.93 -1.54 28.92
N ARG A 90 0.80 -0.36 29.53
CA ARG A 90 1.72 0.78 29.33
C ARG A 90 3.14 0.54 29.84
N ASN A 91 3.31 -0.37 30.81
CA ASN A 91 4.63 -0.76 31.33
C ASN A 91 5.40 -1.71 30.39
N LYS A 92 4.74 -2.25 29.36
CA LYS A 92 5.35 -3.16 28.39
C LYS A 92 5.65 -2.40 27.09
N GLU A 93 6.93 -2.22 26.78
CA GLU A 93 7.35 -1.42 25.62
C GLU A 93 6.80 -1.98 24.29
N ASP A 94 6.71 -3.32 24.16
CA ASP A 94 6.10 -3.98 22.97
C ASP A 94 4.65 -3.54 22.74
N ARG A 95 3.89 -3.28 23.81
CA ARG A 95 2.49 -2.84 23.72
C ARG A 95 2.38 -1.37 23.36
N VAL A 96 3.28 -0.54 23.88
CA VAL A 96 3.37 0.88 23.51
C VAL A 96 3.77 1.01 22.04
N GLU A 97 4.72 0.21 21.57
CA GLU A 97 5.14 0.19 20.15
C GLU A 97 4.04 -0.28 19.20
N ARG A 98 3.31 -1.33 19.57
CA ARG A 98 2.14 -1.79 18.82
C ARG A 98 1.06 -0.71 18.75
N PHE A 99 0.78 -0.04 19.87
CA PHE A 99 -0.16 1.08 19.91
C PHE A 99 0.28 2.21 18.97
N ALA A 100 1.53 2.66 19.07
CA ALA A 100 2.06 3.72 18.21
C ALA A 100 2.01 3.34 16.72
N THR A 101 2.30 2.08 16.39
CA THR A 101 2.20 1.55 15.02
C THR A 101 0.75 1.56 14.50
N VAL A 102 -0.22 1.17 15.33
CA VAL A 102 -1.64 1.21 14.96
C VAL A 102 -2.11 2.65 14.78
N LEU A 103 -1.71 3.55 15.66
CA LEU A 103 -2.06 4.97 15.55
C LEU A 103 -1.44 5.62 14.31
N PHE A 104 -0.21 5.26 13.95
CA PHE A 104 0.39 5.65 12.67
C PHE A 104 -0.47 5.20 11.49
N LYS A 105 -0.84 3.91 11.42
CA LYS A 105 -1.70 3.39 10.34
C LYS A 105 -3.03 4.12 10.28
N PHE A 106 -3.68 4.33 11.42
CA PHE A 106 -4.94 5.06 11.50
C PHE A 106 -4.79 6.49 10.95
N THR A 107 -3.76 7.21 11.39
CA THR A 107 -3.50 8.59 10.95
C THR A 107 -3.22 8.64 9.45
N PHE A 108 -2.40 7.71 8.94
CA PHE A 108 -2.10 7.60 7.51
C PHE A 108 -3.37 7.34 6.69
N PHE A 109 -4.18 6.35 7.09
CA PHE A 109 -5.40 6.00 6.36
C PHE A 109 -6.48 7.07 6.45
N ALA A 110 -6.60 7.76 7.58
CA ALA A 110 -7.49 8.91 7.69
C ALA A 110 -7.06 10.03 6.73
N ALA A 111 -5.77 10.38 6.74
CA ALA A 111 -5.23 11.43 5.87
C ALA A 111 -5.37 11.10 4.38
N ILE A 112 -5.00 9.88 3.96
CA ILE A 112 -5.08 9.47 2.55
C ILE A 112 -6.54 9.35 2.09
N THR A 113 -7.47 8.97 2.96
CA THR A 113 -8.90 8.93 2.61
C THR A 113 -9.44 10.33 2.32
N VAL A 114 -9.12 11.30 3.18
CA VAL A 114 -9.51 12.70 2.96
C VAL A 114 -8.86 13.25 1.69
N ALA A 115 -7.56 13.00 1.49
CA ALA A 115 -6.87 13.41 0.27
C ALA A 115 -7.49 12.79 -0.99
N GLY A 116 -7.79 11.49 -0.95
CA GLY A 116 -8.41 10.76 -2.06
C GLY A 116 -9.77 11.33 -2.44
N PHE A 117 -10.59 11.70 -1.44
CA PHE A 117 -11.85 12.39 -1.72
C PHE A 117 -11.63 13.71 -2.48
N PHE A 118 -10.72 14.57 -2.02
CA PHE A 118 -10.47 15.84 -2.70
C PHE A 118 -9.86 15.68 -4.10
N VAL A 119 -9.06 14.64 -4.30
CA VAL A 119 -8.46 14.33 -5.60
C VAL A 119 -9.49 13.77 -6.58
N MET A 120 -10.42 12.93 -6.13
CA MET A 120 -11.36 12.22 -7.00
C MET A 120 -12.72 12.89 -7.17
N ARG A 121 -13.16 13.77 -6.25
CA ARG A 121 -14.54 14.28 -6.21
C ARG A 121 -15.03 14.92 -7.52
N ASP A 122 -14.11 15.47 -8.30
CA ASP A 122 -14.40 16.19 -9.55
C ASP A 122 -14.08 15.32 -10.80
N GLU A 123 -13.67 14.06 -10.62
CA GLU A 123 -13.43 13.11 -11.71
C GLU A 123 -14.77 12.62 -12.31
N LYS A 124 -14.80 12.44 -13.64
CA LYS A 124 -16.00 12.05 -14.40
C LYS A 124 -16.61 10.70 -13.98
N TRP A 125 -15.80 9.84 -13.36
CA TRP A 125 -16.18 8.50 -12.93
C TRP A 125 -16.50 8.39 -11.44
N PHE A 126 -16.28 9.44 -10.64
CA PHE A 126 -16.45 9.37 -9.19
C PHE A 126 -17.91 9.65 -8.78
N PRO A 127 -18.62 8.67 -8.21
CA PRO A 127 -20.09 8.72 -8.14
C PRO A 127 -20.63 9.64 -7.05
N ALA A 128 -21.84 10.16 -7.29
CA ALA A 128 -22.55 11.04 -6.36
C ALA A 128 -22.80 10.42 -4.97
N VAL A 129 -22.97 9.10 -4.88
CA VAL A 129 -23.16 8.40 -3.58
C VAL A 129 -21.93 8.49 -2.67
N LEU A 130 -20.75 8.78 -3.22
CA LEU A 130 -19.51 9.04 -2.48
C LEU A 130 -19.18 10.55 -2.37
N GLY A 131 -20.11 11.42 -2.74
CA GLY A 131 -19.93 12.88 -2.74
C GLY A 131 -19.30 13.46 -4.02
N GLY A 132 -19.24 12.68 -5.09
CA GLY A 132 -18.79 13.10 -6.41
C GLY A 132 -19.88 13.70 -7.30
N LYS A 133 -19.56 13.86 -8.59
CA LYS A 133 -20.49 14.31 -9.64
C LYS A 133 -20.50 13.42 -10.89
N GLY A 134 -19.68 12.36 -10.88
CA GLY A 134 -19.48 11.47 -12.01
C GLY A 134 -20.41 10.27 -12.05
N GLU A 135 -20.24 9.47 -13.10
CA GLU A 135 -20.95 8.20 -13.31
C GLU A 135 -19.96 7.05 -13.40
N ILE A 136 -20.20 5.95 -12.66
CA ILE A 136 -19.27 4.81 -12.57
C ILE A 136 -18.89 4.24 -13.95
N ARG A 137 -19.83 4.28 -14.92
CA ARG A 137 -19.59 3.80 -16.28
C ARG A 137 -18.46 4.55 -16.98
N GLU A 138 -18.25 5.82 -16.68
CA GLU A 138 -17.18 6.64 -17.25
C GLU A 138 -15.78 6.15 -16.87
N ALA A 139 -15.64 5.34 -15.80
CA ALA A 139 -14.35 4.75 -15.41
C ALA A 139 -13.77 3.87 -16.53
N TYR A 140 -14.65 3.20 -17.29
CA TYR A 140 -14.25 2.32 -18.38
C TYR A 140 -14.05 3.08 -19.70
N LEU A 141 -14.59 4.28 -19.83
CA LEU A 141 -14.51 5.10 -21.05
C LEU A 141 -13.29 6.03 -21.05
N THR A 142 -12.76 6.35 -19.86
CA THR A 142 -11.62 7.27 -19.67
C THR A 142 -10.26 6.57 -19.58
N LEU A 143 -10.19 5.27 -19.90
CA LEU A 143 -8.96 4.48 -19.84
C LEU A 143 -7.88 4.95 -20.85
N HIS A 144 -8.31 5.61 -21.92
CA HIS A 144 -7.44 6.21 -22.94
C HIS A 144 -6.96 7.61 -22.58
N ASP A 145 -7.51 8.23 -21.53
CA ASP A 145 -7.15 9.58 -21.10
C ASP A 145 -6.05 9.50 -20.04
N ALA A 146 -5.03 10.35 -20.14
CA ALA A 146 -4.04 10.48 -19.08
C ALA A 146 -4.70 11.00 -17.79
N PRO A 147 -4.38 10.42 -16.62
CA PRO A 147 -4.93 10.88 -15.36
C PRO A 147 -4.43 12.29 -15.03
N SER A 148 -5.20 13.04 -14.25
CA SER A 148 -4.73 14.31 -13.70
C SER A 148 -3.47 14.09 -12.85
N PHE A 149 -2.59 15.10 -12.77
CA PHE A 149 -1.37 15.04 -11.97
C PHE A 149 -1.65 14.62 -10.52
N ALA A 150 -2.69 15.20 -9.91
CA ALA A 150 -3.09 14.88 -8.55
C ALA A 150 -3.52 13.41 -8.41
N LEU A 151 -4.31 12.89 -9.36
CA LEU A 151 -4.76 11.50 -9.37
C LEU A 151 -3.60 10.52 -9.54
N LYS A 152 -2.68 10.80 -10.48
CA LYS A 152 -1.46 10.01 -10.69
C LYS A 152 -0.65 9.90 -9.40
N TYR A 153 -0.31 11.02 -8.78
CA TYR A 153 0.49 11.01 -7.55
C TYR A 153 -0.24 10.42 -6.34
N TYR A 154 -1.55 10.58 -6.25
CA TYR A 154 -2.35 9.92 -5.22
C TYR A 154 -2.19 8.38 -5.27
N PHE A 155 -2.26 7.78 -6.46
CA PHE A 155 -2.03 6.34 -6.62
C PHE A 155 -0.55 5.94 -6.42
N LEU A 156 0.40 6.79 -6.82
CA LEU A 156 1.83 6.53 -6.55
C LEU A 156 2.18 6.56 -5.06
N VAL A 157 1.54 7.44 -4.28
CA VAL A 157 1.66 7.43 -2.80
C VAL A 157 1.12 6.13 -2.21
N GLN A 158 -0.03 5.65 -2.71
CA GLN A 158 -0.58 4.36 -2.26
C GLN A 158 0.32 3.19 -2.65
N LEU A 159 0.87 3.18 -3.87
CA LEU A 159 1.87 2.20 -4.29
C LEU A 159 3.09 2.23 -3.36
N GLY A 160 3.57 3.43 -3.01
CA GLY A 160 4.64 3.62 -2.03
C GLY A 160 4.30 3.09 -0.64
N TYR A 161 3.06 3.24 -0.18
CA TYR A 161 2.61 2.63 1.08
C TYR A 161 2.71 1.09 1.04
N HIS A 162 2.31 0.47 -0.07
CA HIS A 162 2.41 -0.99 -0.25
C HIS A 162 3.87 -1.46 -0.29
N PHE A 163 4.76 -0.75 -1.00
CA PHE A 163 6.20 -1.03 -0.96
C PHE A 163 6.77 -0.84 0.45
N HIS A 164 6.40 0.22 1.17
CA HIS A 164 6.78 0.41 2.56
C HIS A 164 6.33 -0.78 3.43
N SER A 165 5.10 -1.27 3.25
CA SER A 165 4.59 -2.43 3.99
C SER A 165 5.37 -3.70 3.68
N LEU A 166 5.72 -3.93 2.41
CA LEU A 166 6.55 -5.06 1.99
C LEU A 166 7.95 -4.98 2.61
N LEU A 167 8.62 -3.84 2.48
CA LEU A 167 9.95 -3.61 3.08
C LEU A 167 9.91 -3.82 4.60
N PHE A 168 8.88 -3.33 5.28
CA PHE A 168 8.72 -3.56 6.71
C PHE A 168 8.49 -5.03 7.06
N MET A 169 7.73 -5.76 6.26
CA MET A 169 7.51 -7.18 6.47
C MET A 169 8.80 -7.99 6.29
N VAL A 170 9.60 -7.66 5.28
CA VAL A 170 10.84 -8.39 4.96
C VAL A 170 11.98 -8.06 5.93
N PHE A 171 12.19 -6.77 6.25
CA PHE A 171 13.38 -6.33 6.97
C PHE A 171 13.16 -6.06 8.46
N PHE A 172 11.92 -5.76 8.89
CA PHE A 172 11.65 -5.24 10.23
C PHE A 172 10.64 -6.07 11.04
N SER A 173 9.92 -6.99 10.40
CA SER A 173 9.01 -7.90 11.12
C SER A 173 9.81 -9.11 11.60
N PRO A 174 9.92 -9.35 12.92
CA PRO A 174 10.43 -10.62 13.39
C PRO A 174 9.39 -11.69 13.04
N ILE A 175 9.67 -12.50 12.03
CA ILE A 175 8.98 -13.79 11.87
C ILE A 175 9.44 -14.63 13.06
N ARG A 176 8.70 -14.56 14.17
CA ARG A 176 8.81 -15.40 15.38
C ARG A 176 7.38 -15.72 15.88
#